data_AF-A0A969VXX2-F1
#
_entry.id   AF-A0A969VXX2-F1
#
_cell.length_a   1.000
_cell.length_b   1.000
_cell.length_c   1.000
_cell.angle_alpha   90.00
_cell.angle_beta   90.00
_cell.angle_gamma   90.00
#
_symmetry.space_group_name_H-M   'P 1'
#
loop_
_entity.id
_entity.type
_entity.pdbx_description
1 polymer ?
#
loop_
_entity_poly.entity_id
_entity_poly.type
_entity_poly.pdbx_seq_one_letter_code
_entity_poly.pdbx_strand_id
1 'polypeptide(L)' 'MSANLYNIESLLIGKTYRSRSVVGEIISAEKHPQAVWYQDAEAYLVEIRKQGGGYTYRSVAVSV' A
#
# COMPACT_ATOMS: atom_id res chain seq x y z
N MET A 1 -10.62 -1.34 13.86
CA MET A 1 -9.97 -0.59 12.75
C MET A 1 -10.24 -1.36 11.47
N SER A 2 -10.87 -0.74 10.46
CA SER A 2 -11.06 -1.36 9.15
C SER A 2 -9.94 -0.90 8.21
N ALA A 3 -9.06 -1.81 7.81
CA ALA A 3 -8.12 -1.55 6.72
C ALA A 3 -8.85 -1.73 5.38
N ASN A 4 -8.52 -0.91 4.39
CA ASN A 4 -8.94 -1.19 3.02
C ASN A 4 -8.16 -2.43 2.55
N LEU A 5 -8.88 -3.50 2.20
CA LEU A 5 -8.30 -4.71 1.63
C LEU A 5 -7.97 -4.48 0.15
N TYR A 6 -6.74 -4.78 -0.23
CA TYR A 6 -6.29 -4.75 -1.62
C TYR A 6 -6.06 -6.18 -2.11
N ASN A 7 -6.12 -6.39 -3.43
CA ASN A 7 -5.60 -7.60 -4.04
C ASN A 7 -4.10 -7.42 -4.37
N ILE A 8 -3.38 -8.52 -4.57
CA ILE A 8 -1.95 -8.47 -4.91
C ILE A 8 -1.70 -7.71 -6.23
N GLU A 9 -2.63 -7.75 -7.18
CA GLU A 9 -2.55 -7.03 -8.45
C GLU A 9 -2.57 -5.50 -8.28
N SER A 10 -3.16 -5.02 -7.18
CA SER A 10 -3.17 -3.59 -6.85
C SER A 10 -1.83 -3.12 -6.28
N LEU A 11 -0.94 -4.03 -5.88
CA LEU A 11 0.43 -3.72 -5.45
C LEU A 11 1.44 -3.70 -6.60
N LEU A 12 0.99 -3.84 -7.84
CA LEU A 12 1.90 -3.78 -8.99
C LEU A 12 2.51 -2.38 -9.11
N ILE A 13 3.83 -2.35 -9.26
CA ILE A 13 4.58 -1.13 -9.57
C ILE A 13 3.96 -0.48 -10.82
N GLY A 14 3.72 0.83 -10.75
CA GLY A 14 3.04 1.60 -11.79
C GLY A 14 1.53 1.74 -11.61
N LYS A 15 0.91 1.04 -10.65
CA LYS A 15 -0.51 1.23 -10.33
C LYS A 15 -0.71 2.47 -9.47
N THR A 16 -1.85 3.12 -9.69
CA THR A 16 -2.25 4.27 -8.88
C THR A 16 -2.76 3.80 -7.51
N TYR A 17 -2.05 4.19 -6.45
CA TYR A 17 -2.55 4.13 -5.09
C TYR A 17 -3.48 5.30 -4.81
N ARG A 18 -4.65 5.02 -4.25
CA ARG A 18 -5.63 6.05 -3.86
C ARG A 18 -6.17 5.78 -2.47
N SER A 19 -5.97 6.73 -1.58
CA SER A 19 -6.61 6.79 -0.27
C SER A 19 -7.28 8.15 -0.05
N ARG A 20 -7.86 8.36 1.14
CA ARG A 20 -8.50 9.62 1.50
C ARG A 20 -7.53 10.80 1.57
N SER A 21 -6.24 10.55 1.82
CA SER A 21 -5.23 11.59 2.04
C SER A 21 -4.06 11.54 1.06
N VAL A 22 -3.87 10.43 0.35
CA VAL A 22 -2.74 10.22 -0.55
C VAL A 22 -3.23 9.65 -1.87
N VAL A 23 -2.82 10.30 -2.97
CA VAL A 23 -3.00 9.80 -4.33
C VAL A 23 -1.65 9.86 -5.03
N GLY A 24 -1.26 8.75 -5.66
CA GLY A 24 0.05 8.63 -6.28
C GLY A 24 0.27 7.28 -6.95
N GLU A 25 1.47 7.07 -7.47
CA GLU A 25 1.88 5.83 -8.13
C GLU A 25 2.70 4.97 -7.16
N ILE A 26 2.42 3.66 -7.11
CA ILE A 26 3.23 2.71 -6.36
C ILE A 26 4.52 2.46 -7.14
N ILE A 27 5.65 2.73 -6.51
CA ILE A 27 6.98 2.54 -7.13
C ILE A 27 7.77 1.40 -6.50
N SER A 28 7.41 0.99 -5.28
CA SER A 28 7.98 -0.15 -4.58
C SER A 28 6.93 -0.75 -3.64
N ALA A 29 6.96 -2.06 -3.49
CA ALA A 29 6.12 -2.81 -2.56
C ALA A 29 6.94 -3.95 -1.96
N GLU A 30 7.04 -3.97 -0.64
CA GLU A 30 7.72 -5.04 0.11
C GLU A 30 6.82 -5.56 1.22
N LYS A 31 7.06 -6.80 1.67
CA LYS A 31 6.37 -7.35 2.84
C LYS A 31 6.71 -6.47 4.04
N HIS A 32 5.70 -6.10 4.83
CA HIS A 32 5.88 -5.07 5.84
C HIS A 32 6.98 -5.48 6.84
N PRO A 33 8.05 -4.68 7.00
CA PRO A 33 9.22 -5.09 7.79
C PRO A 33 8.92 -5.16 9.30
N GLN A 34 7.85 -4.50 9.74
CA GLN A 34 7.33 -4.60 11.11
C GLN A 34 6.16 -5.59 11.17
N ALA A 35 5.97 -6.24 12.32
CA ALA A 35 4.87 -7.16 12.60
C ALA A 35 3.51 -6.43 12.69
N VAL A 36 3.01 -5.98 11.54
CA VAL A 36 1.66 -5.46 11.39
C VAL A 36 0.76 -6.62 11.00
N TRP A 37 -0.16 -6.97 11.90
CA TRP A 37 -1.09 -8.07 11.68
C TRP A 37 -2.45 -7.53 11.28
N TYR A 38 -2.97 -8.03 10.16
CA TYR A 38 -4.34 -7.87 9.74
C TYR A 38 -5.02 -9.23 9.77
N GLN A 39 -6.27 -9.27 10.20
CA GLN A 39 -7.07 -10.48 10.15
C GLN A 39 -7.30 -10.86 8.67
N ASP A 40 -6.98 -12.10 8.31
CA ASP A 40 -7.12 -12.68 6.96
C ASP A 40 -6.43 -11.88 5.82
N ALA A 41 -5.36 -11.16 6.15
CA ALA A 41 -4.61 -10.36 5.18
C ALA A 41 -3.13 -10.25 5.51
N GLU A 42 -2.29 -10.13 4.49
CA GLU A 42 -0.88 -9.83 4.63
C GLU A 42 -0.62 -8.31 4.60
N ALA A 43 0.30 -7.85 5.45
CA ALA A 43 0.73 -6.46 5.45
C ALA A 43 1.89 -6.24 4.48
N TYR A 44 1.76 -5.22 3.64
CA TYR A 44 2.82 -4.72 2.76
C TYR A 44 3.13 -3.26 3.07
N LEU A 45 4.40 -2.88 2.96
CA LEU A 45 4.84 -1.50 2.96
C LEU A 45 5.02 -1.07 1.50
N VAL A 46 4.28 -0.06 1.08
CA VAL A 46 4.38 0.50 -0.28
C VAL A 46 4.98 1.89 -0.26
N GLU A 47 5.88 2.14 -1.20
CA GLU A 47 6.37 3.47 -1.50
C GLU A 47 5.52 4.08 -2.61
N ILE A 48 5.03 5.29 -2.36
CA ILE A 48 4.12 6.01 -3.23
C ILE A 48 4.77 7.32 -3.65
N ARG A 49 4.91 7.51 -4.96
CA ARG A 49 5.23 8.80 -5.56
C ARG A 49 3.95 9.62 -5.68
N LYS A 50 3.84 10.70 -4.91
CA LYS A 50 2.65 11.56 -4.88
C LYS A 50 2.54 12.36 -6.19
N GLN A 51 1.31 12.56 -6.68
CA GLN A 51 1.09 13.38 -7.88
C GLN A 51 1.56 14.85 -7.71
N GLY A 52 1.46 15.40 -6.50
CA GLY A 52 1.96 16.74 -6.17
C GLY A 52 3.46 16.82 -5.85
N GLY A 53 4.21 15.73 -6.07
CA GLY A 53 5.63 15.65 -5.75
C GLY A 53 5.94 15.07 -4.37
N GLY A 54 7.15 14.54 -4.26
CA GLY A 54 7.65 13.84 -3.08
C GLY A 54 7.14 12.40 -2.94
N TYR A 55 7.72 11.70 -1.98
CA TYR A 55 7.45 10.28 -1.70
C TYR A 55 6.79 10.11 -0.34
N THR A 56 6.07 9.01 -0.16
CA THR A 56 5.49 8.62 1.13
C THR A 56 5.36 7.12 1.21
N TYR A 57 5.38 6.59 2.43
CA TYR A 57 5.16 5.17 2.67
C TYR A 57 3.77 4.93 3.26
N ARG A 58 3.15 3.81 2.88
CA ARG A 58 1.88 3.36 3.43
C ARG A 58 1.91 1.86 3.72
N SER A 59 1.35 1.48 4.85
CA SER A 59 1.04 0.09 5.15
C SER A 59 -0.30 -0.26 4.49
N VAL A 60 -0.31 -1.37 3.74
CA VAL A 60 -1.45 -1.84 2.97
C VAL A 60 -1.75 -3.28 3.36
N ALA A 61 -3.02 -3.57 3.65
CA ALA A 61 -3.50 -4.93 3.88
C ALA A 61 -3.90 -5.56 2.54
N VAL A 62 -3.34 -6.73 2.23
CA VAL A 62 -3.64 -7.49 1.03
C VAL A 62 -4.36 -8.77 1.40
N SER A 63 -5.53 -9.00 0.83
CA SER A 63 -6.26 -10.26 1.01
C SER A 63 -5.45 -11.43 0.46
N VAL A 64 -5.40 -12.53 1.22
CA VAL A 64 -4.79 -13.81 0.80
C VAL A 64 -5.83 -14.69 0.11
#